data_AF-A0A7S0GEF2-F1
#
_entry.id   AF-A0A7S0GEF2-F1
#
_cell.length_a   1.000
_cell.length_b   1.000
_cell.length_c   1.000
_cell.angle_alpha   90.00
_cell.angle_beta   90.00
_cell.angle_gamma   90.00
#
_symmetry.space_group_name_H-M   'P 1'
#
loop_
_entity.id
_entity.type
_entity.pdbx_description
1 polymer ?
#
loop_
_entity_poly.entity_id
_entity_poly.type
_entity_poly.pdbx_seq_one_letter_code
_entity_poly.pdbx_strand_id
1 'polypeptide(L)'
;KLLNQRVMPFTVDNKSMKYVNIKIGNTVHRMPRSLKDGHFFGNITLHENQLLNITSKDGIVNFQAVDKDRVFQGVFHLVPPKGISIISDIDDTVKITNYLDKKEFYKNIFIREFKAVPGMVQYFLECKTQYENCCFHYVSASPYQLFEALDNFFRQTGFPPATFHLKKIRIKDKTLLQLLADPRDYKMRQIEPLLKTFPNRTFILIGDS
;
A
#
# COMPACT_ATOMS: atom_id res chain seq x y z
N LYS A 1 -17.87 -14.54 8.89
CA LYS A 1 -17.98 -13.16 8.36
C LYS A 1 -16.65 -12.66 7.79
N LEU A 2 -15.56 -12.65 8.57
CA LEU A 2 -14.25 -12.13 8.15
C LEU A 2 -13.62 -12.90 6.97
N LEU A 3 -13.71 -14.23 6.96
CA LEU A 3 -13.26 -15.07 5.85
C LEU A 3 -13.84 -14.61 4.50
N ASN A 4 -15.16 -14.45 4.42
CA ASN A 4 -15.81 -14.02 3.19
C ASN A 4 -15.33 -12.62 2.78
N GLN A 5 -15.23 -11.68 3.72
CA GLN A 5 -14.73 -10.32 3.44
C GLN A 5 -13.30 -10.32 2.88
N ARG A 6 -12.45 -11.24 3.35
CA ARG A 6 -11.05 -11.34 2.90
C ARG A 6 -10.85 -12.18 1.65
N VAL A 7 -11.80 -13.06 1.30
CA VAL A 7 -11.73 -13.88 0.07
C VAL A 7 -12.42 -13.19 -1.12
N MET A 8 -13.53 -12.47 -0.90
CA MET A 8 -14.29 -11.80 -1.95
C MET A 8 -13.46 -10.89 -2.89
N PRO A 9 -12.49 -10.09 -2.40
CA PRO A 9 -11.66 -9.25 -3.28
C PRO A 9 -10.82 -10.04 -4.29
N PHE A 10 -10.60 -11.33 -4.05
CA PHE A 10 -9.88 -12.19 -4.99
C PHE A 10 -10.78 -12.74 -6.11
N THR A 11 -12.10 -12.75 -5.91
CA THR A 11 -13.08 -13.32 -6.87
C THR A 11 -13.71 -12.27 -7.78
N VAL A 12 -13.31 -11.01 -7.67
CA VAL A 12 -13.86 -9.91 -8.47
C VAL A 12 -13.56 -10.10 -9.96
N ASP A 13 -14.48 -9.64 -10.80
CA ASP A 13 -14.31 -9.67 -12.24
C ASP A 13 -13.51 -8.45 -12.73
N ASN A 14 -12.74 -8.66 -13.79
CA ASN A 14 -11.94 -7.60 -14.40
C ASN A 14 -12.76 -6.94 -15.53
N LYS A 15 -12.81 -5.61 -15.53
CA LYS A 15 -13.48 -4.82 -16.57
C LYS A 15 -12.47 -4.04 -17.40
N SER A 16 -12.32 -4.39 -18.67
CA SER A 16 -11.47 -3.69 -19.62
C SER A 16 -12.16 -2.48 -20.26
N MET A 17 -11.36 -1.60 -20.88
CA MET A 17 -11.80 -0.44 -21.64
C MET A 17 -12.65 0.56 -20.85
N LYS A 18 -12.54 0.55 -19.52
CA LYS A 18 -13.17 1.52 -18.62
C LYS A 18 -12.31 2.77 -18.49
N TYR A 19 -12.96 3.91 -18.33
CA TYR A 19 -12.30 5.17 -17.98
C TYR A 19 -12.53 5.45 -16.51
N VAL A 20 -11.46 5.82 -15.80
CA VAL A 20 -11.53 6.33 -14.44
C VAL A 20 -10.91 7.72 -14.44
N ASN A 21 -11.63 8.69 -13.90
CA ASN A 21 -11.10 10.03 -13.71
C ASN A 21 -10.55 10.16 -12.29
N ILE A 22 -9.39 10.78 -12.15
CA ILE A 22 -8.80 11.12 -10.85
C ILE A 22 -9.06 12.59 -10.58
N LYS A 23 -9.91 12.89 -9.60
CA LYS A 23 -10.21 14.25 -9.15
C LYS A 23 -9.34 14.59 -7.94
N ILE A 24 -8.64 15.71 -8.03
CA ILE A 24 -7.70 16.22 -7.02
C ILE A 24 -8.04 17.69 -6.78
N GLY A 25 -8.58 17.99 -5.60
CA GLY A 25 -9.20 19.30 -5.35
C GLY A 25 -10.26 19.62 -6.42
N ASN A 26 -10.04 20.71 -7.14
CA ASN A 26 -10.92 21.17 -8.22
C ASN A 26 -10.50 20.69 -9.62
N THR A 27 -9.40 19.94 -9.74
CA THR A 27 -8.90 19.44 -11.02
C THR A 27 -9.33 18.01 -11.28
N VAL A 28 -9.58 17.69 -12.55
CA VAL A 28 -9.99 16.35 -12.99
C VAL A 28 -9.00 15.87 -14.04
N HIS A 29 -8.40 14.71 -13.79
CA HIS A 29 -7.39 14.09 -14.64
C HIS A 29 -7.97 12.82 -15.24
N ARG A 30 -8.03 12.75 -16.57
CA ARG A 30 -8.52 11.56 -17.27
C ARG A 30 -7.42 10.52 -17.40
N MET A 31 -7.63 9.34 -16.84
CA MET A 31 -6.65 8.24 -16.94
C MET A 31 -6.81 7.46 -18.25
N PRO A 32 -5.75 6.73 -18.67
CA PRO A 32 -5.85 5.74 -19.74
C PRO A 32 -6.95 4.70 -19.47
N ARG A 33 -7.41 4.06 -20.55
CA ARG A 33 -8.39 2.97 -20.42
C ARG A 33 -7.81 1.80 -19.65
N SER A 34 -8.64 1.11 -18.87
CA SER A 34 -8.26 -0.14 -18.22
C SER A 34 -7.91 -1.24 -19.22
N LEU A 35 -6.85 -1.99 -18.91
CA LEU A 35 -6.36 -3.14 -19.65
C LEU A 35 -7.29 -4.36 -19.50
N LYS A 36 -6.97 -5.47 -20.16
CA LYS A 36 -7.74 -6.73 -20.08
C LYS A 36 -7.90 -7.26 -18.65
N ASP A 37 -6.96 -6.96 -17.77
CA ASP A 37 -7.01 -7.35 -16.36
C ASP A 37 -7.62 -6.26 -15.45
N GLY A 38 -8.29 -5.25 -16.03
CA GLY A 38 -9.01 -4.21 -15.31
C GLY A 38 -8.14 -3.10 -14.72
N HIS A 39 -6.82 -3.16 -14.87
CA HIS A 39 -5.90 -2.16 -14.32
C HIS A 39 -5.57 -1.08 -15.35
N PHE A 40 -5.25 0.12 -14.89
CA PHE A 40 -4.69 1.20 -15.71
C PHE A 40 -3.53 1.83 -14.94
N PHE A 41 -2.60 2.44 -15.68
CA PHE A 41 -1.45 3.14 -15.13
C PHE A 41 -1.29 4.44 -15.89
N GLY A 42 -0.86 5.49 -15.21
CA GLY A 42 -0.62 6.79 -15.79
C GLY A 42 0.02 7.72 -14.78
N ASN A 43 0.59 8.80 -15.30
CA ASN A 43 1.22 9.83 -14.49
C ASN A 43 0.32 11.07 -14.48
N ILE A 44 0.19 11.68 -13.31
CA ILE A 44 -0.48 12.97 -13.15
C ILE A 44 0.60 13.97 -12.73
N THR A 45 0.73 15.05 -13.49
CA THR A 45 1.61 16.17 -13.12
C THR A 45 0.78 17.22 -12.41
N LEU A 46 1.19 17.61 -11.21
CA LEU A 46 0.58 18.66 -10.42
C LEU A 46 1.60 19.77 -10.18
N HIS A 47 1.18 21.01 -10.34
CA HIS A 47 1.96 22.19 -10.00
C HIS A 47 1.81 22.52 -8.52
N GLU A 48 2.83 23.13 -7.91
CA GLU A 48 2.86 23.45 -6.47
C GLU A 48 1.66 24.30 -6.03
N ASN A 49 1.23 25.25 -6.86
CA ASN A 49 0.06 26.08 -6.58
C ASN A 49 -1.25 25.27 -6.45
N GLN A 50 -1.35 24.10 -7.09
CA GLN A 50 -2.48 23.19 -6.96
C GLN A 50 -2.44 22.42 -5.64
N LEU A 51 -1.26 22.29 -5.01
CA LEU A 51 -1.03 21.52 -3.79
C LEU A 51 -1.21 22.33 -2.50
N LEU A 52 -1.00 23.66 -2.54
CA LEU A 52 -0.96 24.55 -1.36
C LEU A 52 -2.15 24.39 -0.40
N ASN A 53 -3.36 24.17 -0.93
CA ASN A 53 -4.59 24.14 -0.14
C ASN A 53 -5.19 22.73 0.03
N ILE A 54 -4.56 21.70 -0.53
CA ILE A 54 -5.08 20.32 -0.51
C ILE A 54 -4.12 19.31 0.13
N THR A 55 -2.92 19.77 0.50
CA THR A 55 -1.90 18.96 1.14
C THR A 55 -2.03 19.08 2.66
N SER A 56 -2.19 17.94 3.33
CA SER A 56 -2.15 17.88 4.79
C SER A 56 -0.75 18.14 5.34
N LYS A 57 -0.63 18.36 6.66
CA LYS A 57 0.66 18.56 7.34
C LYS A 57 1.64 17.39 7.14
N ASP A 58 1.12 16.17 6.94
CA ASP A 58 1.92 14.97 6.71
C ASP A 58 2.29 14.73 5.23
N GLY A 59 2.05 15.72 4.36
CA GLY A 59 2.32 15.60 2.92
C GLY A 59 1.32 14.69 2.19
N ILE A 60 0.13 14.46 2.76
CA ILE A 60 -0.91 13.61 2.16
C ILE A 60 -1.87 14.49 1.36
N VAL A 61 -2.15 14.09 0.12
CA VAL A 61 -3.16 14.70 -0.76
C VAL A 61 -4.25 13.67 -1.04
N ASN A 62 -5.50 14.01 -0.72
CA ASN A 62 -6.65 13.14 -1.02
C ASN A 62 -7.07 13.28 -2.49
N PHE A 63 -7.48 12.18 -3.10
CA PHE A 63 -8.06 12.15 -4.43
C PHE A 63 -9.33 11.28 -4.48
N GLN A 64 -10.14 11.52 -5.51
CA GLN A 64 -11.30 10.70 -5.83
C GLN A 64 -11.09 10.01 -7.18
N ALA A 65 -11.17 8.69 -7.21
CA ALA A 65 -11.27 7.91 -8.45
C ALA A 65 -12.75 7.75 -8.81
N VAL A 66 -13.16 8.26 -9.96
CA VAL A 66 -14.55 8.31 -10.41
C VAL A 66 -14.73 7.46 -11.67
N ASP A 67 -15.57 6.43 -11.57
CA ASP A 67 -16.04 5.60 -12.69
C ASP A 67 -17.56 5.71 -12.80
N LYS A 68 -18.03 6.56 -13.73
CA LYS A 68 -19.44 6.93 -13.87
C LYS A 68 -20.01 7.44 -12.54
N ASP A 69 -20.91 6.68 -11.93
CA ASP A 69 -21.59 7.04 -10.68
C ASP A 69 -20.87 6.51 -9.43
N ARG A 70 -19.77 5.75 -9.61
CA ARG A 70 -19.00 5.18 -8.50
C ARG A 70 -17.82 6.07 -8.17
N VAL A 71 -17.63 6.36 -6.89
CA VAL A 71 -16.54 7.18 -6.37
C VAL A 71 -15.78 6.40 -5.32
N PHE A 72 -14.45 6.35 -5.46
CA PHE A 72 -13.53 5.72 -4.52
C PHE A 72 -12.55 6.77 -4.01
N GLN A 73 -12.28 6.78 -2.71
CA GLN A 73 -11.30 7.67 -2.11
C GLN A 73 -9.91 7.04 -2.19
N GLY A 74 -8.89 7.87 -2.34
CA GLY A 74 -7.50 7.45 -2.24
C GLY A 74 -6.61 8.59 -1.80
N VAL A 75 -5.33 8.27 -1.57
CA VAL A 75 -4.33 9.22 -1.09
C VAL A 75 -3.07 9.15 -1.94
N PHE A 76 -2.47 10.32 -2.18
CA PHE A 76 -1.09 10.46 -2.64
C PHE A 76 -0.22 10.90 -1.47
N HIS A 77 0.95 10.27 -1.34
CA HIS A 77 1.97 10.71 -0.41
C HIS A 77 2.99 11.54 -1.17
N LEU A 78 3.09 12.83 -0.84
CA LEU A 78 4.15 13.69 -1.32
C LEU A 78 5.42 13.37 -0.53
N VAL A 79 6.44 12.91 -1.23
CA VAL A 79 7.73 12.55 -0.65
C VAL A 79 8.73 13.64 -1.02
N PRO A 80 9.26 14.41 -0.06
CA PRO A 80 10.24 15.45 -0.35
C PRO A 80 11.52 14.87 -1.01
N PRO A 81 12.28 15.65 -1.80
CA PRO A 81 13.49 15.15 -2.45
C PRO A 81 14.59 14.68 -1.48
N LYS A 82 14.63 15.22 -0.26
CA LYS A 82 15.60 14.91 0.81
C LYS A 82 14.87 14.53 2.10
N GLY A 83 15.52 13.73 2.94
CA GLY A 83 14.99 13.24 4.22
C GLY A 83 15.21 11.74 4.39
N ILE A 84 14.52 11.15 5.36
CA ILE A 84 14.59 9.71 5.67
C ILE A 84 13.41 8.96 5.07
N SER A 85 13.67 7.88 4.33
CA SER A 85 12.64 6.94 3.89
C SER A 85 12.81 5.61 4.61
N ILE A 86 11.83 5.27 5.45
CA ILE A 86 11.77 3.97 6.11
C ILE A 86 11.00 3.01 5.21
N ILE A 87 11.70 2.00 4.71
CA ILE A 87 11.10 0.88 3.99
C ILE A 87 10.92 -0.26 4.99
N SER A 88 9.68 -0.64 5.26
CA SER A 88 9.36 -1.69 6.23
C SER A 88 8.67 -2.87 5.55
N ASP A 89 9.02 -4.08 5.96
CA ASP A 89 8.15 -5.23 5.76
C ASP A 89 6.87 -5.08 6.61
N ILE A 90 5.88 -5.94 6.36
CA ILE A 90 4.60 -5.98 7.06
C ILE A 90 4.45 -7.27 7.86
N ASP A 91 4.58 -8.40 7.20
CA ASP A 91 4.30 -9.71 7.81
C ASP A 91 5.39 -10.01 8.84
N ASP A 92 5.00 -10.34 10.08
CA ASP A 92 5.85 -10.56 11.26
C ASP A 92 6.79 -9.40 11.68
N THR A 93 6.83 -8.31 10.92
CA THR A 93 7.50 -7.04 11.30
C THR A 93 6.52 -6.04 11.93
N VAL A 94 5.36 -5.78 11.32
CA VAL A 94 4.35 -4.84 11.87
C VAL A 94 3.03 -5.52 12.21
N LYS A 95 2.73 -6.63 11.52
CA LYS A 95 1.51 -7.42 11.67
C LYS A 95 1.88 -8.87 11.92
N ILE A 96 1.42 -9.43 13.02
CA ILE A 96 1.64 -10.85 13.35
C ILE A 96 0.91 -11.72 12.31
N THR A 97 1.68 -12.56 11.65
CA THR A 97 1.23 -13.53 10.66
C THR A 97 1.63 -14.95 10.97
N ASN A 98 2.76 -15.17 11.65
CA ASN A 98 3.39 -16.48 11.81
C ASN A 98 3.68 -17.11 10.44
N TYR A 99 4.38 -16.38 9.57
CA TYR A 99 4.64 -16.75 8.17
C TYR A 99 5.21 -18.17 8.01
N LEU A 100 6.07 -18.60 8.95
CA LEU A 100 6.68 -19.93 8.94
C LEU A 100 5.70 -21.08 9.26
N ASP A 101 4.60 -20.81 9.98
CA ASP A 101 3.54 -21.79 10.23
C ASP A 101 2.40 -21.56 9.23
N LYS A 102 2.37 -22.38 8.18
CA LYS A 102 1.33 -22.31 7.13
C LYS A 102 -0.10 -22.27 7.66
N LYS A 103 -0.42 -23.06 8.69
CA LYS A 103 -1.78 -23.15 9.23
C LYS A 103 -2.13 -21.86 9.97
N GLU A 104 -1.24 -21.36 10.80
CA GLU A 104 -1.44 -20.12 11.52
C GLU A 104 -1.41 -18.90 10.60
N PHE A 105 -0.54 -18.90 9.59
CA PHE A 105 -0.51 -17.90 8.51
C PHE A 105 -1.87 -17.72 7.86
N TYR A 106 -2.48 -18.78 7.30
CA TYR A 106 -3.79 -18.63 6.65
C TYR A 106 -4.89 -18.20 7.63
N LYS A 107 -4.84 -18.65 8.88
CA LYS A 107 -5.81 -18.20 9.89
C LYS A 107 -5.65 -16.71 10.19
N ASN A 108 -4.42 -16.23 10.37
CA ASN A 108 -4.13 -14.82 10.64
C ASN A 108 -4.46 -13.94 9.43
N ILE A 109 -4.22 -14.43 8.22
CA ILE A 109 -4.49 -13.71 6.97
C ILE A 109 -5.98 -13.69 6.63
N PHE A 110 -6.75 -14.77 6.83
CA PHE A 110 -8.14 -14.85 6.33
C PHE A 110 -9.22 -14.94 7.42
N ILE A 111 -8.91 -15.47 8.60
CA ILE A 111 -9.94 -15.89 9.57
C ILE A 111 -9.95 -15.00 10.83
N ARG A 112 -8.77 -14.55 11.30
CA ARG A 112 -8.61 -13.77 12.53
C ARG A 112 -8.32 -12.31 12.23
N GLU A 113 -8.66 -11.44 13.19
CA GLU A 113 -8.28 -10.03 13.12
C GLU A 113 -6.76 -9.86 13.04
N PHE A 114 -6.32 -8.82 12.34
CA PHE A 114 -4.91 -8.47 12.28
C PHE A 114 -4.47 -7.93 13.64
N LYS A 115 -3.26 -8.32 14.06
CA LYS A 115 -2.66 -7.90 15.32
C LYS A 115 -1.33 -7.25 15.04
N ALA A 116 -1.09 -6.10 15.66
CA ALA A 116 0.20 -5.44 15.58
C ALA A 116 1.26 -6.25 16.32
N VAL A 117 2.48 -6.25 15.79
CA VAL A 117 3.66 -6.68 16.55
C VAL A 117 3.84 -5.70 17.72
N PRO A 118 3.93 -6.18 18.98
CA PRO A 118 4.05 -5.31 20.14
C PRO A 118 5.23 -4.33 20.02
N GLY A 119 5.01 -3.07 20.41
CA GLY A 119 6.03 -2.02 20.40
C GLY A 119 6.27 -1.34 19.04
N MET A 120 5.92 -1.97 17.93
CA MET A 120 6.26 -1.44 16.59
C MET A 120 5.54 -0.16 16.20
N VAL A 121 4.29 0.02 16.65
CA VAL A 121 3.56 1.29 16.45
C VAL A 121 4.32 2.43 17.12
N GLN A 122 4.69 2.25 18.39
CA GLN A 122 5.40 3.27 19.17
C GLN A 122 6.76 3.58 18.55
N TYR A 123 7.52 2.55 18.19
CA TYR A 123 8.82 2.70 17.55
C TYR A 123 8.74 3.48 16.21
N PHE A 124 7.72 3.22 15.38
CA PHE A 124 7.56 3.94 14.12
C PHE A 124 7.08 5.37 14.31
N LEU A 125 6.24 5.64 15.31
CA LEU A 125 5.87 7.00 15.68
C LEU A 125 7.07 7.79 16.20
N GLU A 126 7.95 7.17 17.00
CA GLU A 126 9.22 7.77 17.44
C GLU A 126 10.15 8.07 16.26
N CYS A 127 10.30 7.14 15.31
CA CYS A 127 11.07 7.41 14.09
C CYS A 127 10.49 8.59 13.30
N LYS A 128 9.15 8.66 13.19
CA LYS A 128 8.46 9.74 12.47
C LYS A 128 8.70 11.12 13.10
N THR A 129 8.82 11.19 14.43
CA THR A 129 9.08 12.45 15.15
C THR A 129 10.57 12.79 15.22
N GLN A 130 11.44 11.79 15.31
CA GLN A 130 12.89 11.97 15.40
C GLN A 130 13.51 12.45 14.09
N TYR A 131 13.04 11.94 12.94
CA TYR A 131 13.64 12.24 11.64
C TYR A 131 12.85 13.29 10.88
N GLU A 132 13.55 14.34 10.43
CA GLU A 132 12.97 15.36 9.56
C GLU A 132 12.55 14.76 8.21
N ASN A 133 11.38 15.17 7.71
CA ASN A 133 10.81 14.71 6.44
C ASN A 133 10.74 13.18 6.33
N CYS A 134 10.51 12.47 7.45
CA CYS A 134 10.41 11.01 7.48
C CYS A 134 9.18 10.49 6.72
N CYS A 135 9.40 9.61 5.74
CA CYS A 135 8.35 8.97 4.95
C CYS A 135 8.42 7.45 5.12
N PHE A 136 7.25 6.80 5.14
CA PHE A 136 7.15 5.35 5.29
C PHE A 136 6.71 4.70 3.97
N HIS A 137 7.31 3.56 3.67
CA HIS A 137 6.98 2.72 2.53
C HIS A 137 6.89 1.26 2.99
N TYR A 138 5.69 0.68 2.97
CA TYR A 138 5.51 -0.72 3.31
C TYR A 138 5.67 -1.59 2.06
N VAL A 139 6.58 -2.56 2.10
CA VAL A 139 6.84 -3.50 0.99
C VAL A 139 6.62 -4.91 1.49
N SER A 140 5.58 -5.58 0.99
CA SER A 140 5.19 -6.90 1.50
C SER A 140 4.70 -7.83 0.40
N ALA A 141 5.01 -9.12 0.55
CA ALA A 141 4.48 -10.16 -0.32
C ALA A 141 3.00 -10.50 -0.01
N SER A 142 2.40 -9.85 0.99
CA SER A 142 0.96 -9.94 1.25
C SER A 142 0.13 -9.55 0.02
N PRO A 143 -1.04 -10.19 -0.18
CA PRO A 143 -1.90 -9.92 -1.32
C PRO A 143 -2.41 -8.48 -1.37
N TYR A 144 -2.27 -7.82 -2.52
CA TYR A 144 -2.89 -6.52 -2.81
C TYR A 144 -4.41 -6.53 -2.60
N GLN A 145 -5.07 -7.66 -2.83
CA GLN A 145 -6.50 -7.85 -2.60
C GLN A 145 -6.94 -7.62 -1.15
N LEU A 146 -6.00 -7.69 -0.20
CA LEU A 146 -6.26 -7.42 1.22
C LEU A 146 -5.97 -5.96 1.61
N PHE A 147 -5.65 -5.09 0.65
CA PHE A 147 -5.28 -3.70 0.90
C PHE A 147 -6.29 -2.98 1.80
N GLU A 148 -7.59 -3.04 1.50
CA GLU A 148 -8.62 -2.37 2.32
C GLU A 148 -8.65 -2.87 3.78
N ALA A 149 -8.46 -4.17 4.00
CA ALA A 149 -8.39 -4.72 5.36
C ALA A 149 -7.11 -4.29 6.07
N LEU A 150 -6.01 -4.18 5.32
CA LEU A 150 -4.72 -3.76 5.83
C LEU A 150 -4.71 -2.28 6.17
N ASP A 151 -5.12 -1.41 5.26
CA ASP A 151 -5.23 0.04 5.45
C ASP A 151 -6.11 0.38 6.67
N ASN A 152 -7.25 -0.30 6.83
CA ASN A 152 -8.07 -0.16 8.03
C ASN A 152 -7.34 -0.56 9.31
N PHE A 153 -6.59 -1.66 9.30
CA PHE A 153 -5.78 -2.09 10.44
C PHE A 153 -4.69 -1.06 10.77
N PHE A 154 -3.98 -0.52 9.78
CA PHE A 154 -2.96 0.51 10.00
C PHE A 154 -3.54 1.79 10.60
N ARG A 155 -4.70 2.25 10.09
CA ARG A 155 -5.41 3.40 10.66
C ARG A 155 -5.88 3.17 12.09
N GLN A 156 -6.42 2.00 12.38
CA GLN A 156 -6.93 1.66 13.72
C GLN A 156 -5.83 1.51 14.76
N THR A 157 -4.67 0.99 14.35
CA THR A 157 -3.52 0.81 15.24
C THR A 157 -2.68 2.07 15.40
N GLY A 158 -2.79 3.03 14.48
CA GLY A 158 -2.07 4.30 14.54
C GLY A 158 -0.66 4.22 13.95
N PHE A 159 -0.39 3.27 13.05
CA PHE A 159 0.86 3.29 12.29
C PHE A 159 0.96 4.56 11.41
N PRO A 160 2.17 5.07 11.16
CA PRO A 160 2.33 6.24 10.29
C PRO A 160 1.75 6.00 8.89
N PRO A 161 1.11 7.03 8.28
CA PRO A 161 0.67 6.97 6.90
C PRO A 161 1.83 6.66 5.95
N ALA A 162 1.59 5.80 4.96
CA ALA A 162 2.65 5.25 4.12
C ALA A 162 2.14 4.82 2.74
N THR A 163 3.07 4.71 1.79
CA THR A 163 2.79 4.00 0.54
C THR A 163 2.84 2.49 0.76
N PHE A 164 1.95 1.73 0.10
CA PHE A 164 1.92 0.27 0.16
C PHE A 164 2.31 -0.36 -1.18
N HIS A 165 3.28 -1.27 -1.14
CA HIS A 165 3.75 -2.05 -2.27
C HIS A 165 3.46 -3.52 -1.98
N LEU A 166 2.29 -3.98 -2.44
CA LEU A 166 1.75 -5.31 -2.17
C LEU A 166 1.76 -6.21 -3.40
N LYS A 167 1.89 -7.51 -3.19
CA LYS A 167 1.96 -8.49 -4.27
C LYS A 167 0.56 -8.74 -4.83
N LYS A 168 0.37 -8.51 -6.13
CA LYS A 168 -0.90 -8.87 -6.80
C LYS A 168 -0.96 -10.39 -6.99
N ILE A 169 -1.97 -11.03 -6.42
CA ILE A 169 -2.17 -12.49 -6.50
C ILE A 169 -3.33 -12.80 -7.45
N ARG A 170 -3.17 -13.70 -8.43
CA ARG A 170 -4.26 -14.03 -9.39
C ARG A 170 -4.83 -15.42 -9.10
N ILE A 171 -6.12 -15.52 -8.76
CA ILE A 171 -6.77 -16.82 -8.43
C ILE A 171 -6.66 -17.85 -9.57
N LYS A 172 -6.73 -17.41 -10.84
CA LYS A 172 -6.78 -18.29 -12.02
C LYS A 172 -5.62 -19.30 -12.10
N ASP A 173 -4.58 -19.11 -11.31
CA ASP A 173 -3.36 -19.91 -11.36
C ASP A 173 -3.24 -20.97 -10.24
N LYS A 174 -4.28 -21.21 -9.41
CA LYS A 174 -4.25 -22.11 -8.21
C LYS A 174 -3.34 -21.64 -7.04
N THR A 175 -3.37 -20.36 -6.68
CA THR A 175 -2.22 -19.66 -6.02
C THR A 175 -2.43 -19.06 -4.62
N LEU A 176 -3.32 -19.59 -3.79
CA LEU A 176 -3.16 -19.33 -2.34
C LEU A 176 -1.85 -19.95 -1.82
N LEU A 177 -1.36 -21.03 -2.44
CA LEU A 177 -0.08 -21.67 -2.10
C LEU A 177 1.14 -20.77 -2.41
N GLN A 178 1.04 -19.83 -3.35
CA GLN A 178 2.13 -18.91 -3.68
C GLN A 178 2.29 -17.75 -2.68
N LEU A 179 1.40 -17.64 -1.69
CA LEU A 179 1.56 -16.66 -0.61
C LEU A 179 2.81 -16.94 0.24
N LEU A 180 3.24 -18.20 0.27
CA LEU A 180 4.45 -18.65 0.97
C LEU A 180 5.66 -18.81 0.03
N ALA A 181 5.57 -18.30 -1.20
CA ALA A 181 6.74 -18.27 -2.09
C ALA A 181 7.74 -17.20 -1.60
N ASP A 182 9.03 -17.45 -1.85
CA ASP A 182 10.12 -16.54 -1.44
C ASP A 182 9.80 -15.09 -1.86
N PRO A 183 9.72 -14.15 -0.89
CA PRO A 183 9.39 -12.77 -1.16
C PRO A 183 10.56 -11.96 -1.73
N ARG A 184 11.80 -12.47 -1.71
CA ARG A 184 13.03 -11.70 -2.02
C ARG A 184 12.98 -11.02 -3.39
N ASP A 185 12.76 -11.79 -4.46
CA ASP A 185 12.73 -11.25 -5.82
C ASP A 185 11.59 -10.24 -6.04
N TYR A 186 10.48 -10.41 -5.31
CA TYR A 186 9.40 -9.45 -5.33
C TYR A 186 9.79 -8.16 -4.61
N LYS A 187 10.31 -8.26 -3.38
CA LYS A 187 10.75 -7.11 -2.57
C LYS A 187 11.81 -6.29 -3.30
N MET A 188 12.83 -6.94 -3.87
CA MET A 188 13.88 -6.27 -4.65
C MET A 188 13.30 -5.44 -5.81
N ARG A 189 12.34 -6.01 -6.56
CA ARG A 189 11.67 -5.30 -7.67
C ARG A 189 10.81 -4.11 -7.22
N GLN A 190 10.40 -4.04 -5.96
CA GLN A 190 9.70 -2.86 -5.42
C GLN A 190 10.66 -1.84 -4.81
N ILE A 191 11.71 -2.30 -4.12
CA ILE A 191 12.66 -1.45 -3.41
C ILE A 191 13.58 -0.72 -4.39
N GLU A 192 14.13 -1.40 -5.39
CA GLU A 192 15.07 -0.76 -6.33
C GLU A 192 14.50 0.47 -7.06
N PRO A 193 13.26 0.44 -7.59
CA PRO A 193 12.64 1.64 -8.16
C PRO A 193 12.45 2.76 -7.14
N LEU A 194 12.11 2.46 -5.88
CA LEU A 194 11.97 3.49 -4.84
C LEU A 194 13.31 4.20 -4.58
N LEU A 195 14.40 3.44 -4.46
CA LEU A 195 15.74 3.99 -4.29
C LEU A 195 16.13 4.89 -5.47
N LYS A 196 15.87 4.44 -6.71
CA LYS A 196 16.14 5.19 -7.94
C LYS A 196 15.28 6.45 -8.08
N THR A 197 14.03 6.40 -7.60
CA THR A 197 13.09 7.53 -7.67
C THR A 197 13.49 8.64 -6.70
N PHE A 198 14.04 8.30 -5.53
CA PHE A 198 14.44 9.28 -4.51
C PHE A 198 15.92 9.15 -4.14
N PRO A 199 16.85 9.42 -5.07
CA PRO A 199 18.28 9.13 -4.90
C PRO A 199 18.96 9.98 -3.82
N ASN A 200 18.35 11.11 -3.42
CA ASN A 200 18.90 12.04 -2.42
C ASN A 200 18.33 11.81 -1.01
N ARG A 201 17.56 10.74 -0.80
CA ARG A 201 17.05 10.34 0.50
C ARG A 201 17.95 9.28 1.11
N THR A 202 18.04 9.28 2.43
CA THR A 202 18.67 8.18 3.17
C THR A 202 17.60 7.14 3.48
N PHE A 203 17.90 5.87 3.23
CA PHE A 203 16.95 4.78 3.40
C PHE A 203 17.31 3.92 4.60
N ILE A 204 16.29 3.58 5.41
CA ILE A 204 16.40 2.62 6.51
C ILE A 204 15.46 1.47 6.17
N LEU A 205 15.98 0.25 6.15
CA LEU A 205 15.21 -0.96 5.86
C LEU A 205 14.95 -1.70 7.17
N ILE A 206 13.69 -2.06 7.41
CA ILE A 206 13.25 -2.75 8.63
C ILE A 206 12.45 -3.98 8.22
N GLY A 207 12.85 -5.14 8.75
CA GLY A 207 12.19 -6.41 8.49
C GLY A 207 12.65 -7.46 9.50
N ASP A 208 11.88 -8.54 9.62
CA ASP A 208 12.22 -9.72 10.41
C ASP A 208 13.11 -10.73 9.66
N SER A 209 13.29 -10.54 8.34
CA SER A 209 14.13 -11.36 7.45
C SER A 209 14.75 -10.59 6.29
#